data_AF-A0A2G7HKP2-F1
#
_entry.id   AF-A0A2G7HKP2-F1
#
_cell.length_a   1.000
_cell.length_b   1.000
_cell.length_c   1.000
_cell.angle_alpha   90.00
_cell.angle_beta   90.00
_cell.angle_gamma   90.00
#
_symmetry.space_group_name_H-M   'P 1'
#
loop_
_entity.id
_entity.type
_entity.pdbx_description
1 polymer ?
#
loop_
_entity_poly.entity_id
_entity_poly.type
_entity_poly.pdbx_seq_one_letter_code
_entity_poly.pdbx_strand_id
1 'polypeptide(L)'
;MKLDSFKLKVIAMILMVLDHLPKAFNNTPIWFGWLGRLVAPIFFFFVAEGFFHTKSKSKYLIRLFGWGAIMFLGSSILNYALPGKEPLQNNIFLSLGLSVLLMCIIDYTRKNKNYKSGIPLAIVVGILALFTEASFDGVLMTLVFYFFREDKIKLSIGYILISLFEFIMVSGGGLTYENLFMLNYQWLMIFALPIILMYNGKRGLNNKFIKYMFYAFYPVHLWIITVISHFLK
;
A
#
# COMPACT_ATOMS: atom_id res chain seq x y z
N MET A 1 -24.30 -1.74 -5.42
CA MET A 1 -23.45 -2.38 -6.46
C MET A 1 -22.31 -3.13 -5.78
N LYS A 2 -22.13 -4.44 -6.02
CA LYS A 2 -21.02 -5.23 -5.41
C LYS A 2 -19.77 -5.15 -6.30
N LEU A 3 -18.60 -4.83 -5.73
CA LEU A 3 -17.33 -4.67 -6.45
C LEU A 3 -16.46 -5.94 -6.36
N ASP A 4 -15.83 -6.33 -7.47
CA ASP A 4 -14.84 -7.41 -7.50
C ASP A 4 -13.41 -6.87 -7.39
N SER A 5 -12.42 -7.76 -7.23
CA SER A 5 -11.02 -7.37 -7.03
C SER A 5 -10.45 -6.60 -8.22
N PHE A 6 -10.83 -6.96 -9.45
CA PHE A 6 -10.38 -6.26 -10.64
C PHE A 6 -10.86 -4.80 -10.63
N LYS A 7 -12.17 -4.56 -10.42
CA LYS A 7 -12.74 -3.21 -10.37
C LYS A 7 -12.10 -2.34 -9.29
N LEU A 8 -11.90 -2.90 -8.10
CA LEU A 8 -11.27 -2.19 -6.99
C LEU A 8 -9.82 -1.83 -7.26
N LYS A 9 -9.05 -2.71 -7.91
CA LYS A 9 -7.67 -2.40 -8.31
C LYS A 9 -7.62 -1.34 -9.41
N VAL A 10 -8.57 -1.35 -10.35
CA VAL A 10 -8.67 -0.29 -11.36
C VAL A 10 -8.96 1.06 -10.72
N ILE A 11 -9.88 1.11 -9.75
CA ILE A 11 -10.13 2.34 -8.96
C ILE A 11 -8.83 2.77 -8.27
N ALA A 12 -8.15 1.88 -7.55
CA ALA A 12 -6.90 2.20 -6.86
C ALA A 12 -5.80 2.69 -7.82
N MET A 13 -5.69 2.14 -9.04
CA MET A 13 -4.76 2.62 -10.06
C MET A 13 -5.07 4.05 -10.51
N ILE A 14 -6.34 4.37 -10.76
CA ILE A 14 -6.74 5.73 -11.14
C ILE A 14 -6.39 6.71 -10.03
N LEU A 15 -6.76 6.38 -8.78
CA LEU A 15 -6.45 7.23 -7.62
C LEU A 15 -4.94 7.38 -7.40
N MET A 16 -4.15 6.34 -7.66
CA MET A 16 -2.70 6.37 -7.55
C MET A 16 -2.08 7.34 -8.56
N VAL A 17 -2.57 7.39 -9.80
CA VAL A 17 -2.10 8.37 -10.79
C VAL A 17 -2.43 9.78 -10.29
N LEU A 18 -3.67 10.02 -9.86
CA LEU A 18 -4.08 11.33 -9.35
C LEU A 18 -3.16 11.81 -8.23
N ASP A 19 -2.87 10.95 -7.24
CA ASP A 19 -1.96 11.25 -6.11
C ASP A 19 -0.55 11.69 -6.55
N HIS A 20 -0.08 11.19 -7.69
CA HIS A 20 1.28 11.45 -8.19
C HIS A 20 1.37 12.55 -9.25
N LEU A 21 0.26 13.00 -9.82
CA LEU A 21 0.25 14.11 -10.78
C LEU A 21 0.89 15.41 -10.26
N PRO A 22 0.76 15.80 -8.97
CA PRO A 22 1.45 16.99 -8.43
C PRO A 22 2.99 16.96 -8.60
N LYS A 23 3.58 15.75 -8.69
CA LYS A 23 5.03 15.61 -8.96
C LYS A 23 5.39 16.10 -10.35
N ALA A 24 4.52 15.92 -11.35
CA ALA A 24 4.76 16.33 -12.74
C ALA A 24 4.23 17.73 -13.09
N PHE A 25 3.05 18.11 -12.57
CA PHE A 25 2.37 19.33 -12.99
C PHE A 25 2.31 20.37 -11.85
N ASN A 26 2.44 21.65 -12.19
CA ASN A 26 2.18 22.75 -11.26
C ASN A 26 0.66 22.97 -11.12
N ASN A 27 0.22 23.55 -10.00
CA ASN A 27 -1.17 23.93 -9.74
C ASN A 27 -2.20 22.77 -9.78
N THR A 28 -1.79 21.55 -9.47
CA THR A 28 -2.72 20.43 -9.29
C THR A 28 -3.58 20.61 -8.04
N PRO A 29 -4.88 20.27 -8.08
CA PRO A 29 -5.74 20.38 -6.90
C PRO A 29 -5.29 19.50 -5.73
N ILE A 30 -5.29 20.04 -4.51
CA ILE A 30 -4.84 19.32 -3.29
C ILE A 30 -5.64 18.02 -3.04
N TRP A 31 -6.91 17.99 -3.43
CA TRP A 31 -7.78 16.83 -3.23
C TRP A 31 -7.35 15.59 -4.02
N PHE A 32 -6.45 15.72 -5.00
CA PHE A 32 -5.81 14.57 -5.64
C PHE A 32 -5.06 13.71 -4.60
N GLY A 33 -4.34 14.37 -3.68
CA GLY A 33 -3.62 13.69 -2.59
C GLY A 33 -4.56 13.04 -1.57
N TRP A 34 -5.72 13.67 -1.31
CA TRP A 34 -6.76 13.12 -0.43
C TRP A 34 -7.28 11.79 -0.95
N LEU A 35 -7.62 11.73 -2.24
CA LEU A 35 -8.07 10.50 -2.88
C LEU A 35 -6.94 9.45 -2.95
N GLY A 36 -5.69 9.90 -3.08
CA GLY A 36 -4.50 9.05 -3.01
C GLY A 36 -4.38 8.24 -1.72
N ARG A 37 -4.84 8.77 -0.58
CA ARG A 37 -4.76 8.07 0.72
C ARG A 37 -5.56 6.76 0.76
N LEU A 38 -6.50 6.58 -0.17
CA LEU A 38 -7.32 5.36 -0.26
C LEU A 38 -6.55 4.20 -0.90
N VAL A 39 -5.48 4.49 -1.62
CA VAL A 39 -4.75 3.57 -2.49
C VAL A 39 -4.03 2.49 -1.68
N ALA A 40 -3.21 2.88 -0.71
CA ALA A 40 -2.44 1.93 0.11
C ALA A 40 -3.34 0.94 0.88
N PRO A 41 -4.39 1.36 1.61
CA PRO A 41 -5.31 0.44 2.27
C PRO A 41 -5.90 -0.62 1.35
N ILE A 42 -6.29 -0.24 0.12
CA ILE A 42 -6.83 -1.18 -0.85
C ILE A 42 -5.78 -2.23 -1.24
N PHE A 43 -4.51 -1.83 -1.44
CA PHE A 43 -3.44 -2.77 -1.74
C PHE A 43 -3.11 -3.68 -0.57
N PHE A 44 -3.00 -3.15 0.65
CA PHE A 44 -2.76 -3.96 1.85
C PHE A 44 -3.87 -4.97 2.08
N PHE A 45 -5.13 -4.56 1.89
CA PHE A 45 -6.29 -5.45 1.94
C PHE A 45 -6.16 -6.58 0.91
N PHE A 46 -5.83 -6.27 -0.34
CA PHE A 46 -5.64 -7.30 -1.37
C PHE A 46 -4.40 -8.15 -1.18
N VAL A 47 -3.37 -7.64 -0.49
CA VAL A 47 -2.19 -8.43 -0.15
C VAL A 47 -2.54 -9.48 0.91
N ALA A 48 -3.27 -9.09 1.95
CA ALA A 48 -3.83 -10.01 2.93
C ALA A 48 -4.80 -11.02 2.27
N GLU A 49 -5.74 -10.56 1.45
CA GLU A 49 -6.66 -11.45 0.74
C GLU A 49 -5.92 -12.44 -0.18
N GLY A 50 -4.93 -11.95 -0.94
CA GLY A 50 -4.08 -12.76 -1.79
C GLY A 50 -3.23 -13.76 -1.01
N PHE A 51 -2.83 -13.42 0.23
CA PHE A 51 -2.14 -14.33 1.13
C PHE A 51 -3.00 -15.57 1.39
N PHE A 52 -4.28 -15.44 1.76
CA PHE A 52 -5.11 -16.62 2.05
C PHE A 52 -5.45 -17.45 0.81
N HIS A 53 -5.52 -16.85 -0.37
CA HIS A 53 -5.90 -17.55 -1.62
C HIS A 53 -4.74 -18.11 -2.45
N THR A 54 -3.48 -17.75 -2.17
CA THR A 54 -2.34 -18.24 -2.96
C THR A 54 -1.94 -19.66 -2.53
N LYS A 55 -1.71 -20.53 -3.54
CA LYS A 55 -1.21 -21.91 -3.35
C LYS A 55 0.25 -21.96 -2.88
N SER A 56 1.05 -20.94 -3.22
CA SER A 56 2.47 -20.87 -2.84
C SER A 56 2.81 -19.48 -2.32
N LYS A 57 3.18 -19.41 -1.03
CA LYS A 57 3.61 -18.17 -0.38
C LYS A 57 4.99 -17.73 -0.89
N SER A 58 5.91 -18.66 -1.11
CA SER A 58 7.25 -18.37 -1.65
C SER A 58 7.18 -17.75 -3.04
N LYS A 59 6.37 -18.30 -3.95
CA LYS A 59 6.16 -17.68 -5.28
C LYS A 59 5.49 -16.31 -5.18
N TYR A 60 4.75 -16.02 -4.10
CA TYR A 60 4.16 -14.70 -3.89
C TYR A 60 5.20 -13.70 -3.43
N LEU A 61 6.02 -14.05 -2.44
CA LEU A 61 7.15 -13.25 -1.96
C LEU A 61 8.14 -12.93 -3.07
N ILE A 62 8.56 -13.93 -3.85
CA ILE A 62 9.48 -13.75 -4.99
C ILE A 62 8.92 -12.74 -6.00
N ARG A 63 7.61 -12.75 -6.26
CA ARG A 63 7.01 -11.74 -7.15
C ARG A 63 7.08 -10.34 -6.54
N LEU A 64 6.71 -10.18 -5.27
CA LEU A 64 6.70 -8.87 -4.63
C LEU A 64 8.11 -8.30 -4.53
N PHE A 65 9.06 -9.05 -3.97
CA PHE A 65 10.46 -8.60 -3.88
C PHE A 65 11.12 -8.46 -5.24
N GLY A 66 10.79 -9.31 -6.22
CA GLY A 66 11.27 -9.16 -7.59
C GLY A 66 10.81 -7.86 -8.24
N TRP A 67 9.53 -7.49 -8.08
CA TRP A 67 9.03 -6.19 -8.52
C TRP A 67 9.61 -5.02 -7.72
N GLY A 68 9.90 -5.22 -6.44
CA GLY A 68 10.64 -4.25 -5.62
C GLY A 68 12.06 -4.02 -6.13
N ALA A 69 12.78 -5.07 -6.52
CA ALA A 69 14.10 -4.96 -7.13
C ALA A 69 14.04 -4.27 -8.50
N ILE A 70 13.06 -4.61 -9.34
CA ILE A 70 12.82 -3.93 -10.63
C ILE A 70 12.57 -2.43 -10.40
N MET A 71 11.71 -2.08 -9.44
CA MET A 71 11.42 -0.69 -9.09
C MET A 71 12.68 0.04 -8.63
N PHE A 72 13.47 -0.57 -7.74
CA PHE A 72 14.72 0.00 -7.26
C PHE A 72 15.70 0.25 -8.42
N LEU A 73 15.99 -0.76 -9.22
CA LEU A 73 16.94 -0.65 -10.34
C LEU A 73 16.50 0.40 -11.37
N GLY A 74 15.24 0.36 -11.81
CA GLY A 74 14.75 1.34 -12.80
C GLY A 74 14.72 2.76 -12.25
N SER A 75 14.35 2.94 -10.98
CA SER A 75 14.37 4.27 -10.34
C SER A 75 15.80 4.78 -10.14
N SER A 76 16.76 3.91 -9.77
CA SER A 76 18.18 4.28 -9.70
C SER A 76 18.74 4.70 -11.06
N ILE A 77 18.39 3.99 -12.13
CA ILE A 77 18.80 4.36 -13.50
C ILE A 77 18.22 5.73 -13.87
N LEU A 78 16.94 5.97 -13.60
CA LEU A 78 16.31 7.26 -13.90
C LEU A 78 16.89 8.40 -13.06
N ASN A 79 17.11 8.20 -11.77
CA ASN A 79 17.72 9.21 -10.89
C ASN A 79 19.14 9.58 -11.35
N TYR A 80 19.90 8.60 -11.86
CA TYR A 80 21.21 8.85 -12.45
C TYR A 80 21.11 9.58 -13.81
N ALA A 81 20.19 9.16 -14.67
CA ALA A 81 20.02 9.71 -16.01
C ALA A 81 19.39 11.12 -16.01
N LEU A 82 18.60 11.46 -15.01
CA LEU A 82 17.85 12.71 -14.88
C LEU A 82 18.26 13.45 -13.58
N PRO A 83 19.51 13.95 -13.50
CA PRO A 83 19.99 14.65 -12.30
C PRO A 83 19.24 15.97 -12.06
N GLY A 84 19.14 16.40 -10.81
CA GLY A 84 18.57 17.71 -10.43
C GLY A 84 17.08 17.71 -10.06
N LYS A 85 16.41 16.56 -10.04
CA LYS A 85 15.05 16.40 -9.49
C LYS A 85 15.08 15.65 -8.16
N GLU A 86 13.99 15.72 -7.41
CA GLU A 86 13.81 14.89 -6.21
C GLU A 86 13.97 13.41 -6.58
N PRO A 87 14.82 12.66 -5.86
CA PRO A 87 15.10 11.27 -6.20
C PRO A 87 13.85 10.40 -6.01
N LEU A 88 13.57 9.55 -7.00
CA LEU A 88 12.56 8.49 -6.88
C LEU A 88 13.05 7.43 -5.89
N GLN A 89 12.52 7.48 -4.66
CA GLN A 89 12.83 6.52 -3.59
C GLN A 89 11.64 5.60 -3.24
N ASN A 90 10.43 5.91 -3.74
CA ASN A 90 9.22 5.15 -3.50
C ASN A 90 9.36 3.69 -3.95
N ASN A 91 8.97 2.73 -3.10
CA ASN A 91 8.99 1.31 -3.41
C ASN A 91 7.98 0.52 -2.55
N ILE A 92 6.70 0.67 -2.88
CA ILE A 92 5.60 0.02 -2.14
C ILE A 92 5.72 -1.52 -2.14
N PHE A 93 6.37 -2.12 -3.13
CA PHE A 93 6.55 -3.58 -3.19
C PHE A 93 7.38 -4.13 -2.04
N LEU A 94 8.34 -3.36 -1.51
CA LEU A 94 9.09 -3.76 -0.33
C LEU A 94 8.16 -3.85 0.89
N SER A 95 7.30 -2.84 1.09
CA SER A 95 6.29 -2.84 2.16
C SER A 95 5.34 -4.03 2.03
N LEU A 96 4.78 -4.26 0.84
CA LEU A 96 3.87 -5.37 0.59
C LEU A 96 4.57 -6.73 0.71
N GLY A 97 5.83 -6.84 0.28
CA GLY A 97 6.65 -8.03 0.41
C GLY A 97 6.91 -8.40 1.87
N LEU A 98 7.33 -7.44 2.69
CA LEU A 98 7.51 -7.62 4.13
C LEU A 98 6.19 -7.91 4.84
N SER A 99 5.08 -7.37 4.37
CA SER A 99 3.75 -7.69 4.89
C SER A 99 3.37 -9.15 4.68
N VAL A 100 3.63 -9.69 3.48
CA VAL A 100 3.43 -11.13 3.20
C VAL A 100 4.40 -11.98 4.04
N LEU A 101 5.64 -11.53 4.22
CA LEU A 101 6.63 -12.24 5.03
C LEU A 101 6.20 -12.28 6.50
N LEU A 102 5.73 -11.16 7.04
CA LEU A 102 5.19 -11.05 8.38
C LEU A 102 4.01 -12.01 8.58
N MET A 103 3.05 -12.03 7.66
CA MET A 103 1.93 -12.99 7.69
C MET A 103 2.41 -14.45 7.61
N CYS A 104 3.44 -14.77 6.80
CA CYS A 104 4.02 -16.12 6.73
C CYS A 104 4.62 -16.54 8.09
N ILE A 105 5.38 -15.65 8.73
CA ILE A 105 6.01 -15.92 10.03
C ILE A 105 4.94 -16.13 11.09
N ILE A 106 3.92 -15.27 11.15
CA ILE A 106 2.82 -15.40 12.10
C ILE A 106 2.06 -16.71 11.88
N ASP A 107 1.70 -17.04 10.64
CA ASP A 107 0.98 -18.28 10.30
C ASP A 107 1.79 -19.53 10.66
N TYR A 108 3.09 -19.56 10.32
CA TYR A 108 3.99 -20.65 10.67
C TYR A 108 4.15 -20.81 12.19
N THR A 109 4.30 -19.70 12.91
CA THR A 109 4.44 -19.68 14.37
C THR A 109 3.21 -20.27 15.05
N ARG A 110 2.01 -19.87 14.62
CA ARG A 110 0.74 -20.38 15.15
C ARG A 110 0.57 -21.87 14.88
N LYS A 111 0.86 -22.33 13.66
CA LYS A 111 0.71 -23.74 13.25
C LYS A 111 1.64 -24.68 14.02
N ASN A 112 2.89 -24.27 14.21
CA ASN A 112 3.91 -25.11 14.86
C ASN A 112 4.05 -24.82 16.36
N LYS A 113 3.27 -23.88 16.92
CA LYS A 113 3.34 -23.42 18.31
C LYS A 113 4.74 -22.95 18.74
N ASN A 114 5.59 -22.54 17.79
CA ASN A 114 6.98 -22.14 18.03
C ASN A 114 7.08 -20.64 18.41
N TYR A 115 6.36 -20.24 19.46
CA TYR A 115 6.24 -18.84 19.86
C TYR A 115 7.58 -18.22 20.30
N LYS A 116 8.47 -19.03 20.88
CA LYS A 116 9.78 -18.58 21.40
C LYS A 116 10.66 -17.95 20.33
N SER A 117 10.67 -18.52 19.11
CA SER A 117 11.46 -17.98 17.99
C SER A 117 10.61 -17.19 17.00
N GLY A 118 9.35 -17.56 16.84
CA GLY A 118 8.43 -16.92 15.90
C GLY A 118 8.06 -15.49 16.26
N ILE A 119 7.82 -15.19 17.55
CA ILE A 119 7.46 -13.83 17.99
C ILE A 119 8.62 -12.86 17.80
N PRO A 120 9.86 -13.13 18.25
CA PRO A 120 10.99 -12.24 17.99
C PRO A 120 11.21 -12.00 16.49
N LEU A 121 11.11 -13.04 15.66
CA LEU A 121 11.27 -12.90 14.22
C LEU A 121 10.17 -12.02 13.60
N ALA A 122 8.92 -12.17 14.04
CA ALA A 122 7.82 -11.31 13.60
C ALA A 122 8.04 -9.85 14.02
N ILE A 123 8.55 -9.60 15.22
CA ILE A 123 8.91 -8.25 15.69
C ILE A 123 10.02 -7.66 14.83
N VAL A 124 11.09 -8.40 14.57
CA VAL A 124 12.19 -7.95 13.70
C VAL A 124 11.68 -7.59 12.31
N VAL A 125 10.87 -8.46 11.68
CA VAL A 125 10.29 -8.17 10.37
C VAL A 125 9.31 -6.99 10.40
N GLY A 126 8.54 -6.85 11.48
CA GLY A 126 7.68 -5.69 11.71
C GLY A 126 8.48 -4.39 11.80
N ILE A 127 9.58 -4.38 12.56
CA ILE A 127 10.50 -3.23 12.68
C ILE A 127 11.13 -2.92 11.33
N LEU A 128 11.60 -3.92 10.59
CA LEU A 128 12.15 -3.72 9.24
C LEU A 128 11.12 -3.10 8.29
N ALA A 129 9.85 -3.47 8.41
CA ALA A 129 8.78 -2.90 7.60
C ALA A 129 8.51 -1.42 7.89
N LEU A 130 8.84 -0.91 9.09
CA LEU A 130 8.73 0.51 9.42
C LEU A 130 9.65 1.41 8.57
N PHE A 131 10.74 0.84 8.04
CA PHE A 131 11.69 1.55 7.17
C PHE A 131 11.32 1.48 5.69
N THR A 132 10.12 0.99 5.36
CA THR A 132 9.61 0.98 3.98
C THR A 132 8.61 2.11 3.76
N GLU A 133 8.21 2.34 2.51
CA GLU A 133 7.31 3.44 2.12
C GLU A 133 6.00 3.49 2.92
N ALA A 134 5.38 2.34 3.18
CA ALA A 134 4.14 2.28 3.96
C ALA A 134 4.35 2.42 5.48
N SER A 135 5.60 2.41 5.94
CA SER A 135 6.03 2.61 7.33
C SER A 135 5.14 1.92 8.37
N PHE A 136 4.69 2.67 9.37
CA PHE A 136 3.86 2.21 10.48
C PHE A 136 2.47 1.77 10.02
N ASP A 137 1.83 2.55 9.13
CA ASP A 137 0.51 2.27 8.58
C ASP A 137 0.45 0.89 7.91
N GLY A 138 1.48 0.56 7.13
CA GLY A 138 1.57 -0.71 6.42
C GLY A 138 1.59 -1.91 7.37
N VAL A 139 2.34 -1.80 8.48
CA VAL A 139 2.39 -2.86 9.49
C VAL A 139 1.03 -3.01 10.17
N LEU A 140 0.42 -1.91 10.63
CA LEU A 140 -0.87 -1.96 11.30
C LEU A 140 -1.98 -2.50 10.39
N MET A 141 -2.06 -2.00 9.15
CA MET A 141 -3.03 -2.48 8.16
C MET A 141 -2.83 -3.97 7.87
N THR A 142 -1.58 -4.44 7.76
CA THR A 142 -1.29 -5.87 7.59
C THR A 142 -1.85 -6.70 8.75
N LEU A 143 -1.60 -6.29 9.99
CA LEU A 143 -2.08 -7.00 11.17
C LEU A 143 -3.61 -7.02 11.24
N VAL A 144 -4.26 -5.87 11.04
CA VAL A 144 -5.72 -5.75 11.04
C VAL A 144 -6.35 -6.62 9.95
N PHE A 145 -5.88 -6.50 8.70
CA PHE A 145 -6.45 -7.26 7.58
C PHE A 145 -6.11 -8.75 7.64
N TYR A 146 -5.03 -9.15 8.30
CA TYR A 146 -4.69 -10.55 8.52
C TYR A 146 -5.55 -11.18 9.62
N PHE A 147 -5.59 -10.57 10.81
CA PHE A 147 -6.24 -11.18 11.98
C PHE A 147 -7.77 -11.07 11.95
N PHE A 148 -8.32 -9.99 11.40
CA PHE A 148 -9.76 -9.74 11.42
C PHE A 148 -10.46 -9.99 10.08
N ARG A 149 -9.77 -10.60 9.11
CA ARG A 149 -10.29 -10.86 7.76
C ARG A 149 -11.71 -11.45 7.70
N GLU A 150 -12.00 -12.39 8.59
CA GLU A 150 -13.27 -13.15 8.60
C GLU A 150 -14.42 -12.38 9.24
N ASP A 151 -14.12 -11.41 10.11
CA ASP A 151 -15.08 -10.63 10.88
C ASP A 151 -15.04 -9.17 10.43
N LYS A 152 -15.99 -8.81 9.57
CA LYS A 152 -16.08 -7.46 8.99
C LYS A 152 -16.20 -6.36 10.05
N ILE A 153 -16.81 -6.66 11.20
CA ILE A 153 -16.99 -5.69 12.27
C ILE A 153 -15.64 -5.43 12.94
N LYS A 154 -14.91 -6.48 13.34
CA LYS A 154 -13.58 -6.33 13.95
C LYS A 154 -12.57 -5.71 12.99
N LEU A 155 -12.63 -6.06 11.70
CA LEU A 155 -11.80 -5.45 10.67
C LEU A 155 -12.08 -3.95 10.55
N SER A 156 -13.36 -3.58 10.50
CA SER A 156 -13.77 -2.17 10.41
C SER A 156 -13.34 -1.39 11.64
N ILE A 157 -13.56 -1.91 12.85
CA ILE A 157 -13.14 -1.28 14.10
C ILE A 157 -11.62 -1.11 14.12
N GLY A 158 -10.86 -2.18 13.84
CA GLY A 158 -9.40 -2.11 13.82
C GLY A 158 -8.87 -1.08 12.83
N TYR A 159 -9.45 -1.02 11.63
CA TYR A 159 -9.05 -0.05 10.61
C TYR A 159 -9.44 1.39 10.96
N ILE A 160 -10.62 1.61 11.54
CA ILE A 160 -11.06 2.91 12.04
C ILE A 160 -10.12 3.39 13.15
N LEU A 161 -9.68 2.50 14.05
CA LEU A 161 -8.73 2.85 15.11
C LEU A 161 -7.38 3.30 14.56
N ILE A 162 -6.87 2.70 13.48
CA ILE A 162 -5.66 3.18 12.79
C ILE A 162 -5.89 4.61 12.29
N SER A 163 -6.98 4.84 11.57
CA SER A 163 -7.27 6.17 11.01
C SER A 163 -7.51 7.23 12.08
N LEU A 164 -8.12 6.83 13.20
CA LEU A 164 -8.36 7.70 14.36
C LEU A 164 -7.05 8.02 15.08
N PHE A 165 -6.14 7.06 15.20
CA PHE A 165 -4.80 7.30 15.75
C PHE A 165 -4.06 8.36 14.94
N GLU A 166 -4.01 8.23 13.61
CA GLU A 166 -3.43 9.24 12.72
C GLU A 166 -4.08 10.62 12.91
N PHE A 167 -5.41 10.67 12.97
CA PHE A 167 -6.13 11.91 13.22
C PHE A 167 -5.75 12.56 14.57
N ILE A 168 -5.68 11.78 15.65
CA ILE A 168 -5.33 12.28 16.99
C ILE A 168 -3.89 12.81 17.01
N MET A 169 -2.94 12.08 16.41
CA MET A 169 -1.53 12.48 16.36
C MET A 169 -1.37 13.82 15.65
N VAL A 170 -2.06 14.01 14.54
CA VAL A 170 -2.05 15.27 13.78
C VAL A 170 -2.78 16.39 14.52
N SER A 171 -3.88 16.07 15.21
CA SER A 171 -4.70 17.05 15.95
C SER A 171 -3.93 17.73 17.09
N GLY A 172 -2.84 17.14 17.58
CA GLY A 172 -1.91 17.79 18.53
C GLY A 172 -1.28 19.08 17.99
N GLY A 173 -1.19 19.23 16.66
CA GLY A 173 -0.79 20.47 15.99
C GLY A 173 -1.92 21.48 15.77
N GLY A 174 -3.13 21.20 16.27
CA GLY A 174 -4.31 22.06 16.15
C GLY A 174 -5.31 21.58 15.08
N LEU A 175 -6.59 21.81 15.34
CA LEU A 175 -7.71 21.42 14.45
C LEU A 175 -7.97 22.49 13.38
N THR A 176 -6.94 22.87 12.62
CA THR A 176 -7.07 23.82 11.52
C THR A 176 -7.21 23.11 10.18
N TYR A 177 -7.82 23.79 9.20
CA TYR A 177 -7.93 23.26 7.83
C TYR A 177 -6.56 22.97 7.22
N GLU A 178 -5.61 23.89 7.40
CA GLU A 178 -4.25 23.75 6.88
C GLU A 178 -3.56 22.48 7.43
N ASN A 179 -3.61 22.27 8.74
CA ASN A 179 -2.99 21.11 9.36
C ASN A 179 -3.67 19.80 8.89
N LEU A 180 -5.00 19.71 8.98
CA LEU A 180 -5.73 18.46 8.75
C LEU A 180 -5.88 18.09 7.26
N PHE A 181 -5.91 19.07 6.36
CA PHE A 181 -6.27 18.86 4.96
C PHE A 181 -5.20 19.32 3.96
N MET A 182 -4.21 20.13 4.35
CA MET A 182 -3.13 20.52 3.43
C MET A 182 -1.82 19.80 3.76
N LEU A 183 -1.46 19.73 5.05
CA LEU A 183 -0.18 19.17 5.49
C LEU A 183 -0.29 17.69 5.86
N ASN A 184 -1.28 17.33 6.69
CA ASN A 184 -1.33 16.03 7.35
C ASN A 184 -2.68 15.33 7.13
N TYR A 185 -2.96 14.99 5.88
CA TYR A 185 -4.24 14.41 5.46
C TYR A 185 -4.25 12.87 5.41
N GLN A 186 -3.27 12.20 6.02
CA GLN A 186 -3.15 10.73 6.01
C GLN A 186 -4.38 10.02 6.60
N TRP A 187 -5.01 10.60 7.62
CA TRP A 187 -6.22 10.07 8.27
C TRP A 187 -7.41 9.91 7.31
N LEU A 188 -7.42 10.60 6.16
CA LEU A 188 -8.43 10.43 5.10
C LEU A 188 -8.45 9.01 4.51
N MET A 189 -7.43 8.19 4.78
CA MET A 189 -7.45 6.76 4.48
C MET A 189 -8.70 6.05 5.02
N ILE A 190 -9.36 6.58 6.07
CA ILE A 190 -10.63 6.04 6.60
C ILE A 190 -11.68 5.79 5.50
N PHE A 191 -11.70 6.62 4.46
CA PHE A 191 -12.64 6.51 3.33
C PHE A 191 -12.38 5.33 2.40
N ALA A 192 -11.26 4.61 2.56
CA ALA A 192 -11.06 3.33 1.88
C ALA A 192 -11.96 2.22 2.43
N LEU A 193 -12.43 2.34 3.69
CA LEU A 193 -13.20 1.28 4.34
C LEU A 193 -14.52 0.98 3.64
N PRO A 194 -15.39 1.95 3.30
CA PRO A 194 -16.60 1.67 2.52
C PRO A 194 -16.31 0.92 1.22
N ILE A 195 -15.24 1.31 0.51
CA ILE A 195 -14.81 0.69 -0.75
C ILE A 195 -14.38 -0.77 -0.53
N ILE A 196 -13.61 -1.03 0.54
CA ILE A 196 -13.19 -2.38 0.93
C ILE A 196 -14.41 -3.24 1.32
N LEU A 197 -15.38 -2.70 2.07
CA LEU A 197 -16.58 -3.43 2.50
C LEU A 197 -17.53 -3.78 1.34
N MET A 198 -17.48 -3.03 0.24
CA MET A 198 -18.21 -3.33 -1.00
C MET A 198 -17.59 -4.50 -1.80
N TYR A 199 -16.41 -5.00 -1.41
CA TYR A 199 -15.77 -6.15 -2.03
C TYR A 199 -16.59 -7.43 -1.84
N ASN A 200 -16.80 -8.17 -2.93
CA ASN A 200 -17.65 -9.35 -2.97
C ASN A 200 -16.91 -10.69 -2.89
N GLY A 201 -15.59 -10.69 -2.69
CA GLY A 201 -14.78 -11.92 -2.63
C GLY A 201 -14.41 -12.50 -4.01
N LYS A 202 -14.90 -11.95 -5.12
CA LYS A 202 -14.62 -12.45 -6.46
C LYS A 202 -13.42 -11.74 -7.08
N ARG A 203 -12.62 -12.47 -7.87
CA ARG A 203 -11.44 -11.92 -8.55
C ARG A 203 -11.78 -10.97 -9.70
N GLY A 204 -12.93 -11.14 -10.35
CA GLY A 204 -13.24 -10.45 -11.61
C GLY A 204 -12.35 -10.96 -12.75
N LEU A 205 -12.03 -10.08 -13.70
CA LEU A 205 -11.13 -10.39 -14.82
C LEU A 205 -9.73 -10.74 -14.30
N ASN A 206 -9.30 -12.00 -14.49
CA ASN A 206 -8.06 -12.51 -13.93
C ASN A 206 -7.37 -13.51 -14.88
N ASN A 207 -6.53 -12.99 -15.75
CA ASN A 207 -5.62 -13.77 -16.60
C ASN A 207 -4.16 -13.36 -16.35
N LYS A 208 -3.21 -14.06 -16.97
CA LYS A 208 -1.76 -13.82 -16.77
C LYS A 208 -1.39 -12.37 -17.12
N PHE A 209 -1.91 -11.85 -18.22
CA PHE A 209 -1.67 -10.48 -18.67
C PHE A 209 -2.11 -9.45 -17.62
N ILE A 210 -3.38 -9.50 -17.19
CA ILE A 210 -3.96 -8.58 -16.21
C ILE A 210 -3.21 -8.63 -14.88
N LYS A 211 -2.80 -9.83 -14.45
CA LYS A 211 -1.99 -9.97 -13.24
C LYS A 211 -0.70 -9.18 -13.32
N TYR A 212 0.09 -9.36 -14.39
CA TYR A 212 1.38 -8.68 -14.53
C TYR A 212 1.23 -7.19 -14.87
N MET A 213 0.15 -6.79 -15.55
CA MET A 213 -0.18 -5.38 -15.76
C MET A 213 -0.32 -4.64 -14.41
N PHE A 214 -1.04 -5.21 -13.44
CA PHE A 214 -1.16 -4.58 -12.11
C PHE A 214 0.18 -4.44 -11.38
N TYR A 215 1.10 -5.40 -11.54
CA TYR A 215 2.43 -5.28 -10.96
C TYR A 215 3.30 -4.24 -11.70
N ALA A 216 3.27 -4.26 -13.03
CA ALA A 216 4.05 -3.35 -13.86
C ALA A 216 3.56 -1.89 -13.76
N PHE A 217 2.29 -1.69 -13.43
CA PHE A 217 1.70 -0.36 -13.35
C PHE A 217 2.42 0.55 -12.35
N TYR A 218 2.70 0.07 -11.14
CA TYR A 218 3.34 0.88 -10.10
C TYR A 218 4.69 1.48 -10.52
N PRO A 219 5.70 0.70 -10.99
CA PRO A 219 6.95 1.29 -11.42
C PRO A 219 6.77 2.15 -12.67
N VAL A 220 5.99 1.68 -13.65
CA VAL A 220 5.86 2.35 -14.94
C VAL A 220 5.19 3.72 -14.82
N HIS A 221 4.11 3.88 -14.05
CA HIS A 221 3.46 5.19 -13.93
C HIS A 221 4.35 6.21 -13.21
N LEU A 222 5.11 5.80 -12.17
CA LEU A 222 6.07 6.68 -11.49
C LEU A 222 7.19 7.10 -12.42
N TRP A 223 7.75 6.14 -13.18
CA TRP A 223 8.79 6.43 -14.16
C TRP A 223 8.32 7.40 -15.24
N ILE A 224 7.12 7.19 -15.80
CA ILE A 224 6.50 8.09 -16.78
C ILE A 224 6.32 9.49 -16.18
N ILE A 225 5.75 9.59 -14.97
CA ILE A 225 5.52 10.87 -14.30
C ILE A 225 6.85 11.61 -14.06
N THR A 226 7.91 10.91 -13.67
CA THR A 226 9.23 11.53 -13.47
C THR A 226 9.84 12.02 -14.76
N VAL A 227 9.76 11.23 -15.84
CA VAL A 227 10.24 11.67 -17.15
C VAL A 227 9.47 12.91 -17.62
N ILE A 228 8.14 12.91 -17.50
CA ILE A 228 7.30 14.07 -17.84
C ILE A 228 7.66 15.28 -16.96
N SER A 229 7.81 15.07 -15.64
CA SER A 229 8.20 16.11 -14.68
C SER A 229 9.54 16.76 -15.04
N HIS A 230 10.49 15.98 -15.56
CA HIS A 230 11.79 16.48 -15.99
C HIS A 230 11.71 17.42 -17.19
N PHE A 231 10.76 17.20 -18.12
CA PHE A 231 10.61 18.05 -19.31
C PHE A 231 9.67 19.24 -19.10
N LEU A 232 8.72 19.16 -18.16
CA LEU A 232 7.73 20.21 -17.90
C LEU A 232 8.11 21.18 -16.79
N LYS A 233 9.03 20.81 -15.90
CA LYS A 233 9.55 21.64 -14.81
C LYS A 233 11.04 21.80 -14.95
#